data_AF-A0A382YU79-F1
#
_entry.id   AF-A0A382YU79-F1
#
_cell.length_a   1.000
_cell.length_b   1.000
_cell.length_c   1.000
_cell.angle_alpha   90.00
_cell.angle_beta   90.00
_cell.angle_gamma   90.00
#
_symmetry.space_group_name_H-M   'P 1'
#
loop_
_entity.id
_entity.type
_entity.pdbx_description
1 polymer ?
#
loop_
_entity_poly.entity_id
_entity_poly.type
_entity_poly.pdbx_seq_one_letter_code
_entity_poly.pdbx_strand_id
1 'polypeptide(L)' 'MYPFFTPKSLRVAVVLLHLKIRNFATIKEVEVDFGSGFSILTGETGAGKSILIDAIMLLRGDRGRTSLVRSGEDQSEV' A
#
# COMPACT_ATOMS: atom_id res chain seq x y z
N MET A 1 -35.48 -35.55 -1.40
CA MET A 1 -35.23 -34.13 -1.75
C MET A 1 -34.27 -33.57 -0.72
N TYR A 2 -32.96 -33.69 -0.94
CA TYR A 2 -31.91 -33.16 -0.06
C TYR A 2 -31.49 -31.78 -0.57
N PRO A 3 -31.30 -30.76 0.29
CA PRO A 3 -30.88 -29.45 -0.16
C PRO A 3 -29.42 -29.52 -0.61
N PHE A 4 -29.15 -29.00 -1.82
CA PHE A 4 -27.80 -28.73 -2.31
C PHE A 4 -27.14 -27.68 -1.39
N PHE A 5 -26.36 -28.15 -0.40
CA PHE A 5 -25.41 -27.32 0.31
C PHE A 5 -24.22 -27.08 -0.62
N THR A 6 -24.18 -25.94 -1.30
CA THR A 6 -22.97 -25.48 -1.98
C THR A 6 -21.95 -25.07 -0.91
N PRO A 7 -20.75 -25.69 -0.84
CA PRO A 7 -19.74 -25.23 0.09
C PRO A 7 -19.35 -23.79 -0.30
N LYS A 8 -19.56 -22.83 0.61
CA LYS A 8 -18.95 -21.50 0.50
C LYS A 8 -17.45 -21.71 0.41
N SER A 9 -16.87 -21.47 -0.78
CA SER A 9 -15.43 -21.54 -1.00
C SER A 9 -14.72 -20.69 0.07
N LEU A 10 -13.80 -21.28 0.83
CA LEU A 10 -12.90 -20.52 1.70
C LEU A 10 -12.08 -19.58 0.80
N ARG A 11 -12.43 -18.30 0.77
CA ARG A 11 -11.59 -17.28 0.15
C ARG A 11 -10.46 -16.96 1.13
N VAL A 12 -9.22 -17.26 0.74
CA VAL A 12 -8.04 -16.73 1.43
C VAL A 12 -8.03 -15.24 1.18
N ALA A 13 -8.17 -14.45 2.24
CA ALA A 13 -8.00 -13.00 2.14
C ALA A 13 -6.50 -12.71 1.93
N VAL A 14 -6.17 -12.09 0.80
CA VAL A 14 -4.82 -11.58 0.55
C VAL A 14 -4.73 -10.21 1.19
N VAL A 15 -3.70 -10.01 2.01
CA VAL A 15 -3.41 -8.75 2.68
C VAL A 15 -1.96 -8.35 2.38
N LEU A 16 -1.72 -7.06 2.18
CA LEU A 16 -0.36 -6.53 2.21
C LEU A 16 0.19 -6.79 3.61
N LEU A 17 1.40 -7.32 3.75
CA LEU A 17 1.98 -7.63 5.07
C LEU A 17 2.95 -6.54 5.50
N HIS A 18 3.78 -6.08 4.57
CA HIS A 18 4.84 -5.12 4.83
C HIS A 18 5.02 -4.20 3.62
N LEU A 19 5.23 -2.92 3.88
CA LEU A 19 5.51 -1.87 2.89
C LEU A 19 6.77 -1.14 3.32
N LYS A 20 7.77 -1.11 2.44
CA LYS A 20 9.02 -0.38 2.67
C LYS A 20 9.22 0.61 1.54
N ILE A 21 9.22 1.88 1.89
CA ILE A 21 9.34 2.98 0.93
C ILE A 21 10.68 3.67 1.16
N ARG A 22 11.40 3.97 0.08
CA ARG A 22 12.64 4.74 0.09
C ARG A 22 12.61 5.83 -0.97
N ASN A 23 13.09 7.01 -0.60
CA ASN A 23 13.28 8.14 -1.50
C ASN A 23 12.04 8.48 -2.35
N PHE A 24 10.86 8.43 -1.73
CA PHE A 24 9.58 8.59 -2.41
C PHE A 24 8.88 9.89 -1.97
N ALA A 25 8.66 10.80 -2.90
CA ALA A 25 8.14 12.14 -2.66
C ALA A 25 8.91 12.85 -1.51
N THR A 26 8.24 13.18 -0.41
CA THR A 26 8.89 13.80 0.76
C THR A 26 9.38 12.80 1.81
N ILE A 27 9.26 11.49 1.55
CA ILE A 27 9.71 10.42 2.44
C ILE A 27 11.13 9.99 2.07
N LYS A 28 12.03 9.95 3.06
CA LYS A 28 13.37 9.36 2.90
C LYS A 28 13.32 7.84 3.06
N GLU A 29 12.75 7.38 4.18
CA GLU A 29 12.52 5.97 4.45
C GLU A 29 11.30 5.82 5.37
N VAL A 30 10.43 4.85 5.10
CA VAL A 30 9.39 4.42 6.03
C VAL A 30 9.13 2.93 5.85
N GLU A 31 8.84 2.25 6.95
CA GLU A 31 8.41 0.86 6.98
C GLU A 31 7.07 0.77 7.71
N VAL A 32 6.13 0.02 7.14
CA VAL A 32 4.78 -0.15 7.68
C VAL A 32 4.37 -1.61 7.59
N ASP A 33 3.99 -2.18 8.72
CA ASP A 33 3.36 -3.49 8.79
C ASP A 33 1.83 -3.36 8.75
N PHE A 34 1.18 -4.22 7.98
CA PHE A 34 -0.26 -4.23 7.80
C PHE A 34 -0.87 -5.51 8.37
N GLY A 35 -2.02 -5.35 9.03
CA GLY A 35 -2.84 -6.46 9.52
C GLY A 35 -4.06 -6.69 8.64
N SER A 36 -4.68 -7.85 8.78
CA SER A 36 -5.97 -8.14 8.16
C SER A 36 -7.08 -7.22 8.67
N GLY A 37 -8.06 -6.92 7.82
CA GLY A 37 -9.24 -6.17 8.20
C GLY A 37 -9.12 -4.69 7.84
N PHE A 38 -9.20 -3.82 8.85
CA PHE A 38 -9.31 -2.38 8.66
C PHE A 38 -8.08 -1.63 9.16
N SER A 39 -7.40 -0.90 8.28
CA SER A 39 -6.26 -0.06 8.60
C SER A 39 -6.68 1.41 8.63
N ILE A 40 -6.31 2.13 9.70
CA ILE A 40 -6.58 3.56 9.84
C ILE A 40 -5.27 4.33 9.68
N LEU A 41 -5.23 5.22 8.67
CA LEU A 41 -4.10 6.12 8.46
C LEU A 41 -4.43 7.51 9.01
N THR A 42 -3.75 7.89 10.10
CA THR A 42 -3.87 9.21 10.72
C THR A 42 -2.64 10.06 10.38
N GLY A 43 -2.67 11.34 10.76
CA GLY A 43 -1.60 12.28 10.44
C GLY A 43 -2.05 13.72 10.65
N GLU A 44 -1.09 14.57 11.01
CA GLU A 44 -1.28 16.01 11.23
C GLU A 44 -1.49 16.76 9.91
N THR A 45 -0.71 16.41 8.89
CA THR A 45 -0.83 16.96 7.53
C THR A 45 -1.33 15.91 6.54
N GLY A 46 -1.98 16.35 5.46
CA GLY A 46 -2.48 15.45 4.41
C GLY A 46 -1.38 14.81 3.57
N ALA A 47 -0.19 15.42 3.50
CA ALA A 47 0.88 14.99 2.61
C ALA A 47 1.33 13.55 2.88
N GLY A 48 1.61 13.19 4.14
CA GLY A 48 2.07 11.83 4.49
C GLY A 48 1.05 10.75 4.15
N LYS A 49 -0.26 11.04 4.26
CA LYS A 49 -1.31 10.08 3.94
C LYS A 49 -1.39 9.82 2.44
N SER A 50 -1.44 10.89 1.64
CA SER A 50 -1.52 10.77 0.19
C SER A 50 -0.31 10.05 -0.38
N ILE A 51 0.89 10.33 0.14
CA ILE A 51 2.12 9.65 -0.30
C ILE A 51 2.06 8.14 -0.04
N LEU A 52 1.53 7.72 1.12
CA LEU A 52 1.40 6.30 1.45
C LEU A 52 0.39 5.60 0.52
N ILE A 53 -0.69 6.29 0.17
CA ILE A 53 -1.67 5.80 -0.81
C ILE A 53 -1.04 5.71 -2.21
N ASP A 54 -0.29 6.71 -2.65
CA ASP A 54 0.40 6.71 -3.94
C ASP A 54 1.38 5.54 -4.06
N ALA A 55 2.12 5.23 -2.98
CA ALA A 55 3.00 4.07 -2.91
C ALA A 55 2.23 2.75 -3.08
N ILE A 56 1.08 2.59 -2.41
CA ILE A 56 0.23 1.39 -2.55
C ILE A 56 -0.35 1.29 -3.96
N MET A 57 -0.73 2.41 -4.58
CA MET A 57 -1.23 2.42 -5.97
C MET A 57 -0.13 1.98 -6.94
N LEU A 58 1.10 2.44 -6.73
CA LEU A 58 2.26 2.02 -7.53
C LEU A 58 2.50 0.50 -7.42
N LEU A 59 2.43 -0.07 -6.21
CA LEU A 59 2.52 -1.53 -6.00
C LEU A 59 1.42 -2.32 -6.70
N ARG A 60 0.22 -1.73 -6.86
CA ARG A 60 -0.87 -2.33 -7.63
C ARG A 60 -0.69 -2.25 -9.15
N GLY A 61 0.39 -1.63 -9.63
CA GLY A 61 0.72 -1.50 -11.04
C GLY A 61 0.27 -0.19 -11.67
N ASP A 62 -0.04 0.83 -10.86
CA ASP A 62 -0.32 2.16 -11.40
C ASP A 62 0.95 2.80 -12.01
N ARG A 63 0.77 3.80 -12.87
CA ARG A 63 1.91 4.38 -13.61
C ARG A 63 2.84 5.18 -12.69
N GLY A 64 4.07 4.70 -12.56
CA GLY A 64 5.16 5.46 -11.91
C GLY A 64 5.47 6.78 -12.62
N ARG A 65 5.76 7.82 -11.84
CA ARG A 65 6.13 9.16 -12.32
C ARG A 65 7.45 9.58 -11.68
N THR A 66 8.31 10.26 -12.43
CA THR A 66 9.57 10.82 -11.90
C THR A 66 9.34 11.85 -10.79
N SER A 67 8.18 12.50 -10.76
CA SER A 67 7.78 13.39 -9.65
C SER A 67 7.64 12.69 -8.30
N LEU A 68 7.56 11.36 -8.29
CA LEU A 68 7.53 10.56 -7.06
C LEU A 68 8.93 10.23 -6.54
N VAL A 69 9.98 10.49 -7.31
CA VAL A 69 11.35 10.40 -6.79
C VAL A 69 11.60 11.63 -5.92
N ARG A 70 12.12 11.39 -4.71
CA ARG A 70 12.47 12.45 -3.78
C ARG A 70 13.48 13.41 -4.41
N SER A 71 13.28 14.70 -4.21
CA SER A 71 14.21 15.72 -4.70
C SER A 71 15.63 15.47 -4.21
N GLY A 72 16.58 15.42 -5.15
CA GLY A 72 18.00 15.14 -4.88
C GLY A 72 18.37 13.66 -4.89
N GLU A 73 17.43 12.76 -5.14
CA GLU A 73 17.67 11.31 -5.27
C GLU A 73 17.49 10.87 -6.72
N ASP A 74 18.25 9.84 -7.14
CA ASP A 74 18.20 9.33 -8.52
C ASP A 74 17.10 8.29 -8.74
N GLN A 75 16.67 7.63 -7.67
CA GLN A 75 15.67 6.56 -7.71
C GLN A 75 14.80 6.52 -6.46
N SER A 76 13.61 5.94 -6.59
CA SER A 76 12.72 5.58 -5.49
C SER A 76 12.39 4.09 -5.52
N GLU A 77 12.15 3.53 -4.34
CA GLU A 77 11.83 2.11 -4.14
C GLU A 77 10.60 1.99 -3.24
N VAL A 78 9.68 1.08 -3.57
CA VAL A 78 8.42 0.81 -2.85
C VAL A 78 8.15 -0.69 -2.88
#